data_AF-A0A970AML4-F1
#
_entry.id   AF-A0A970AML4-F1
#
_cell.length_a   1.000
_cell.length_b   1.000
_cell.length_c   1.000
_cell.angle_alpha   90.00
_cell.angle_beta   90.00
_cell.angle_gamma   90.00
#
_symmetry.space_group_name_H-M   'P 1'
#
loop_
_entity.id
_entity.type
_entity.pdbx_description
1 polymer ?
#
loop_
_entity_poly.entity_id
_entity_poly.type
_entity_poly.pdbx_seq_one_letter_code
_entity_poly.pdbx_strand_id
1 'polypeptide(L)'
;MHTLRKQLNHGKWTRPTDRSAVYTEVLPGKIWGIRVTLIDDYAKVEAIPGEKGVWYNAPKRYSAKVMPPTIFEKLRGISFADKIMAEVSIKRTVAAEENGDKDYFE
;
A
#
# COMPACT_ATOMS: atom_id res chain seq x y z
N MET A 1 10.89 -8.93 4.06
CA MET A 1 9.62 -9.54 3.58
C MET A 1 8.75 -10.11 4.70
N HIS A 2 9.31 -10.80 5.70
CA HIS A 2 8.52 -11.44 6.77
C HIS A 2 7.64 -10.44 7.57
N THR A 3 8.18 -9.25 7.88
CA THR A 3 7.46 -8.20 8.63
C THR A 3 6.29 -7.63 7.84
N LEU A 4 6.49 -7.28 6.57
CA LEU A 4 5.46 -6.66 5.74
C LEU A 4 4.25 -7.59 5.51
N ARG A 5 4.49 -8.89 5.30
CA ARG A 5 3.42 -9.90 5.18
C ARG A 5 2.59 -10.06 6.45
N LYS A 6 3.20 -9.89 7.63
CA LYS A 6 2.47 -9.94 8.91
C LYS A 6 1.56 -8.73 9.09
N GLN A 7 1.97 -7.56 8.56
CA GLN A 7 1.23 -6.31 8.68
C GLN A 7 0.17 -6.11 7.57
N LEU A 8 0.38 -6.73 6.41
CA LEU A 8 -0.53 -6.76 5.27
C LEU A 8 -1.19 -8.14 5.16
N ASN A 9 -2.16 -8.38 6.03
CA ASN A 9 -2.80 -9.68 6.25
C ASN A 9 -4.34 -9.67 6.13
N HIS A 10 -4.97 -8.51 5.88
CA HIS A 10 -6.43 -8.39 5.67
C HIS A 10 -6.85 -8.54 4.20
N GLY A 11 -5.88 -8.64 3.29
CA GLY A 11 -6.08 -8.74 1.85
C GLY A 11 -5.35 -9.93 1.21
N LYS A 12 -5.20 -9.87 -0.10
CA LYS A 12 -4.62 -10.94 -0.92
C LYS A 12 -3.29 -10.53 -1.51
N TRP A 13 -2.29 -11.40 -1.34
CA TRP A 13 -1.04 -11.32 -2.09
C TRP A 13 -1.16 -12.10 -3.40
N THR A 14 -0.73 -11.48 -4.50
CA THR A 14 -0.53 -12.10 -5.81
C THR A 14 0.88 -11.81 -6.31
N ARG A 15 1.39 -12.68 -7.17
CA ARG A 15 2.73 -12.56 -7.75
C ARG A 15 2.60 -12.57 -9.27
N PRO A 16 2.30 -11.42 -9.90
CA PRO A 16 2.01 -11.38 -11.33
C PRO A 16 3.27 -11.61 -12.19
N THR A 17 4.45 -11.24 -11.69
CA THR A 17 5.74 -11.53 -12.33
C THR A 17 6.75 -12.05 -11.32
N ASP A 18 7.88 -12.55 -11.80
CA ASP A 18 9.02 -12.92 -10.96
C ASP A 18 9.66 -11.72 -10.23
N ARG A 19 9.47 -10.51 -10.76
CA ARG A 19 10.03 -9.28 -10.21
C ARG A 19 9.06 -8.44 -9.38
N SER A 20 7.81 -8.88 -9.24
CA SER A 20 6.80 -8.10 -8.53
C SER A 20 5.89 -8.93 -7.65
N ALA A 21 5.40 -8.30 -6.58
CA ALA A 21 4.36 -8.83 -5.73
C ALA A 21 3.32 -7.74 -5.50
N VAL A 22 2.04 -8.08 -5.65
CA VAL A 22 0.93 -7.17 -5.46
C VAL A 22 0.11 -7.64 -4.27
N TYR A 23 -0.06 -6.78 -3.28
CA TYR A 23 -1.05 -6.94 -2.23
C TYR A 23 -2.25 -6.06 -2.54
N THR A 24 -3.44 -6.63 -2.46
CA THR A 24 -4.70 -5.88 -2.60
C THR A 24 -5.56 -6.12 -1.36
N GLU A 25 -6.06 -5.05 -0.76
CA GLU A 25 -6.91 -5.10 0.43
C GLU A 25 -8.13 -4.21 0.17
N VAL A 26 -9.28 -4.84 -0.03
CA VAL A 26 -10.59 -4.21 -0.13
C VAL A 26 -11.49 -4.93 0.88
N LEU A 27 -11.96 -4.22 1.91
CA LEU A 27 -12.78 -4.84 2.95
C LEU A 27 -14.19 -5.15 2.45
N PRO A 28 -14.89 -6.15 3.05
CA PRO A 28 -16.27 -6.45 2.69
C PRO A 28 -17.18 -5.23 2.80
N GLY A 29 -18.00 -4.99 1.77
CA GLY A 29 -18.92 -3.85 1.74
C GLY A 29 -18.27 -2.50 1.42
N LYS A 30 -16.94 -2.43 1.29
CA LYS A 30 -16.23 -1.21 0.89
C LYS A 30 -15.95 -1.21 -0.61
N ILE A 31 -15.96 -0.02 -1.22
CA ILE A 31 -15.65 0.18 -2.64
C ILE A 31 -14.16 0.48 -2.79
N TRP A 32 -13.66 1.38 -1.95
CA TRP A 32 -12.26 1.76 -1.95
C TRP A 32 -11.45 0.83 -1.06
N GLY A 33 -10.21 0.60 -1.45
CA GLY A 33 -9.22 -0.10 -0.65
C GLY A 33 -7.81 0.29 -1.04
N ILE A 34 -6.83 -0.56 -0.72
CA ILE A 34 -5.43 -0.29 -1.02
C ILE A 34 -4.80 -1.35 -1.92
N ARG A 35 -3.80 -0.92 -2.69
CA ARG A 35 -2.89 -1.80 -3.43
C ARG A 35 -1.45 -1.45 -3.11
N VAL A 36 -0.67 -2.45 -2.70
CA VAL A 36 0.79 -2.32 -2.54
C VAL A 36 1.45 -3.18 -3.60
N THR A 37 2.17 -2.54 -4.51
CA THR A 37 2.92 -3.23 -5.56
C THR A 37 4.41 -3.08 -5.25
N LEU A 38 5.06 -4.18 -4.88
CA LEU A 38 6.51 -4.27 -4.74
C LEU A 38 7.10 -4.56 -6.12
N ILE A 39 8.06 -3.75 -6.59
CA ILE A 39 8.70 -3.90 -7.91
C ILE A 39 10.18 -3.55 -7.77
N ASP A 40 11.05 -4.49 -8.13
CA ASP A 40 12.51 -4.32 -8.19
C ASP A 40 13.09 -3.58 -6.96
N ASP A 41 13.25 -2.26 -7.06
CA ASP A 41 13.90 -1.39 -6.10
C ASP A 41 12.95 -0.42 -5.36
N TYR A 42 11.63 -0.50 -5.57
CA TYR A 42 10.66 0.36 -4.88
C TYR A 42 9.32 -0.32 -4.63
N ALA A 43 8.42 0.40 -3.95
CA ALA A 43 7.03 0.01 -3.79
C ALA A 43 6.11 1.12 -4.28
N LYS A 44 5.01 0.77 -4.92
CA LYS A 44 3.89 1.67 -5.20
C LYS A 44 2.78 1.36 -4.20
N VAL A 45 2.30 2.38 -3.49
CA VAL A 45 1.19 2.25 -2.55
C VAL A 45 0.05 3.13 -3.05
N GLU A 46 -1.11 2.51 -3.26
CA GLU A 46 -2.25 3.14 -3.91
C GLU A 46 -3.52 2.96 -3.08
N ALA A 47 -4.36 3.99 -3.05
CA ALA A 47 -5.79 3.86 -2.77
C ALA A 47 -6.52 3.63 -4.10
N ILE A 48 -7.32 2.58 -4.17
CA ILE A 48 -7.94 2.08 -5.41
C ILE A 48 -9.46 1.98 -5.27
N PRO A 49 -10.25 2.35 -6.29
CA PRO A 49 -11.68 2.10 -6.34
C PRO A 49 -11.95 0.65 -6.77
N GLY A 50 -11.67 -0.29 -5.87
CA GLY A 50 -11.79 -1.73 -6.08
C GLY A 50 -10.59 -2.37 -6.78
N GLU A 51 -10.58 -3.71 -6.86
CA GLU A 51 -9.41 -4.49 -7.29
C GLU A 51 -8.93 -4.17 -8.72
N LYS A 52 -9.88 -3.84 -9.62
CA LYS A 52 -9.61 -3.47 -11.02
C LYS A 52 -9.35 -1.97 -11.21
N GLY A 53 -9.33 -1.18 -10.13
CA GLY A 53 -9.01 0.24 -10.18
C GLY A 53 -7.57 0.45 -10.65
N VAL A 54 -7.40 0.98 -11.85
CA VAL A 54 -6.10 1.33 -12.42
C VAL A 54 -6.04 2.83 -12.66
N TRP A 55 -4.95 3.44 -12.20
CA TRP A 55 -4.67 4.83 -12.47
C TRP A 55 -3.47 4.94 -13.41
N TYR A 56 -3.65 5.61 -14.55
CA TYR A 56 -2.53 5.93 -15.45
C TYR A 56 -1.64 7.03 -14.83
N ASN A 57 -2.25 8.12 -14.35
CA ASN A 57 -1.59 9.22 -13.64
C ASN A 57 -2.38 9.57 -12.37
N ALA A 58 -2.32 8.70 -11.35
CA ALA A 58 -3.02 8.99 -10.10
C ALA A 58 -2.43 10.23 -9.41
N PRO A 59 -3.29 11.13 -8.89
CA PRO A 59 -2.89 12.15 -7.93
C PRO A 59 -2.14 11.56 -6.74
N LYS A 60 -1.24 12.35 -6.14
CA LYS A 60 -0.45 11.95 -4.95
C LYS A 60 -1.32 11.43 -3.79
N ARG A 61 -2.54 11.97 -3.66
CA ARG A 61 -3.56 11.50 -2.70
C ARG A 61 -3.78 10.00 -2.83
N TYR A 62 -3.97 9.50 -4.06
CA TYR A 62 -4.29 8.10 -4.34
C TYR A 62 -3.09 7.23 -4.67
N SER A 63 -1.94 7.78 -5.05
CA SER A 63 -0.77 6.96 -5.41
C SER A 63 0.53 7.60 -4.96
N ALA A 64 1.37 6.82 -4.29
CA ALA A 64 2.71 7.22 -3.91
C ALA A 64 3.73 6.12 -4.26
N LYS A 65 4.95 6.54 -4.60
CA LYS A 65 6.12 5.67 -4.71
C LYS A 65 6.92 5.76 -3.42
N VAL A 66 7.22 4.62 -2.82
CA VAL A 66 8.04 4.49 -1.62
C VAL A 66 9.39 3.92 -2.05
N MET A 67 10.44 4.71 -1.84
CA MET A 67 11.82 4.30 -2.10
C MET A 67 12.43 3.62 -0.86
N PRO A 68 13.47 2.79 -1.04
CA PRO A 68 14.23 2.22 0.06
C PRO A 68 14.77 3.28 1.04
N PRO A 69 15.09 2.90 2.28
CA PRO A 69 15.65 3.84 3.24
C PRO A 69 17.06 4.29 2.78
N THR A 70 17.29 5.60 2.89
CA THR A 70 18.61 6.23 2.76
C THR A 70 19.56 5.74 3.85
N ILE A 71 20.86 6.05 3.70
CA ILE A 71 21.88 5.67 4.69
C ILE A 71 21.53 6.24 6.06
N PHE A 72 21.08 7.50 6.14
CA PHE A 72 20.69 8.12 7.40
C PHE A 72 19.43 7.50 8.02
N GLU A 73 18.43 7.15 7.21
CA GLU A 73 17.23 6.43 7.68
C GLU A 73 17.61 5.04 8.24
N LYS A 74 18.51 4.32 7.56
CA LYS A 74 19.03 3.04 8.04
C LYS A 74 19.76 3.19 9.37
N LEU A 75 20.58 4.24 9.54
CA LEU A 75 21.25 4.53 10.81
C LEU A 75 20.28 4.82 11.95
N ARG A 76 19.07 5.33 11.65
CA ARG A 76 17.96 5.52 12.60
C ARG A 76 17.09 4.27 12.79
N GLY A 77 17.47 3.14 12.21
CA GLY A 77 16.70 1.89 12.30
C GLY A 77 15.43 1.86 11.44
N ILE A 78 15.24 2.83 10.53
CA ILE A 78 14.06 2.87 9.65
C ILE A 78 14.23 1.84 8.53
N SER A 79 13.35 0.86 8.48
CA SER A 79 13.34 -0.16 7.43
C SER A 79 12.47 0.26 6.24
N PHE A 80 12.64 -0.43 5.11
CA PHE A 80 11.78 -0.23 3.95
C PHE A 80 10.32 -0.60 4.25
N ALA A 81 10.09 -1.63 5.09
CA ALA A 81 8.75 -2.02 5.50
C ALA A 81 8.07 -0.91 6.31
N ASP A 82 8.80 -0.21 7.18
CA ASP A 82 8.25 0.90 7.97
C ASP A 82 7.79 2.04 7.06
N LYS A 83 8.59 2.38 6.04
CA LYS A 83 8.23 3.40 5.05
C LYS A 83 6.99 2.99 4.25
N ILE A 84 6.89 1.72 3.84
CA ILE A 84 5.70 1.20 3.15
C ILE A 84 4.48 1.28 4.07
N MET A 85 4.60 0.86 5.33
CA MET A 85 3.48 0.86 6.27
C MET A 85 3.01 2.26 6.63
N ALA A 86 3.92 3.24 6.71
CA ALA A 86 3.57 4.64 6.88
C ALA A 86 2.67 5.13 5.72
N GLU A 87 3.06 4.83 4.47
CA GLU A 87 2.27 5.21 3.31
C GLU A 87 0.96 4.39 3.21
N VAL A 88 0.98 3.12 3.59
CA VAL A 88 -0.23 2.28 3.68
C VAL A 88 -1.24 2.89 4.65
N SER A 89 -0.78 3.37 5.80
CA SER A 89 -1.66 4.04 6.77
C SER A 89 -2.33 5.26 6.14
N ILE A 90 -1.57 6.09 5.43
CA ILE A 90 -2.11 7.25 4.70
C ILE A 90 -3.14 6.81 3.66
N LYS A 91 -2.85 5.77 2.85
CA LYS A 91 -3.78 5.30 1.81
C LYS A 91 -5.02 4.62 2.38
N ARG A 92 -4.94 3.99 3.55
CA ARG A 92 -6.11 3.50 4.28
C ARG A 92 -7.01 4.64 4.73
N THR A 93 -6.44 5.72 5.29
CA THR A 93 -7.23 6.93 5.61
C THR A 93 -7.91 7.50 4.37
N VAL A 94 -7.20 7.59 3.24
CA VAL A 94 -7.80 8.02 1.96
C VAL A 94 -8.95 7.09 1.57
N ALA A 95 -8.76 5.77 1.61
CA ALA A 95 -9.80 4.82 1.28
C ALA A 95 -11.02 4.92 2.22
N ALA A 96 -10.81 5.18 3.51
CA ALA A 96 -11.89 5.43 4.46
C ALA A 96 -12.68 6.69 4.09
N GLU A 97 -11.99 7.80 3.82
CA GLU A 97 -12.62 9.06 3.40
C GLU A 97 -13.45 8.88 2.12
N GLU A 98 -12.94 8.14 1.13
CA GLU A 98 -13.66 7.88 -0.12
C GLU A 98 -14.83 6.90 0.05
N ASN A 99 -14.80 6.02 1.06
CA ASN A 99 -15.93 5.17 1.43
C ASN A 99 -16.97 5.90 2.30
N GLY A 100 -16.66 7.10 2.79
CA GLY A 100 -17.52 7.84 3.73
C GLY A 100 -17.38 7.39 5.19
N ASP A 101 -16.30 6.69 5.52
CA ASP A 101 -16.00 6.14 6.85
C ASP A 101 -15.03 7.05 7.63
N LYS A 102 -14.92 6.83 8.94
CA LYS A 102 -13.93 7.53 9.79
C LYS A 102 -12.55 6.85 9.80
N ASP A 103 -12.54 5.53 9.69
CA ASP A 103 -11.34 4.71 9.59
C ASP A 103 -11.61 3.56 8.63
N TYR A 104 -10.55 3.01 8.06
CA TYR A 104 -10.62 1.91 7.12
C TYR A 104 -10.90 0.59 7.83
N PHE A 105 -10.37 0.42 9.04
CA PHE A 105 -10.70 -0.71 9.91
C PHE A 105 -11.65 -0.22 11.00
N GLU A 106 -12.96 -0.26 10.70
CA GLU A 106 -13.99 -0.09 11.73
C GLU A 106 -13.97 -1.24 12.76
#